data_AF-Q1IXG6-F1
#
_entry.id   AF-Q1IXG6-F1
#
_cell.length_a   1.000
_cell.length_b   1.000
_cell.length_c   1.000
_cell.angle_alpha   90.00
_cell.angle_beta   90.00
_cell.angle_gamma   90.00
#
_symmetry.space_group_name_H-M   'P 1'
#
loop_
_entity.id
_entity.type
_entity.pdbx_description
1 polymer ?
#
loop_
_entity_poly.entity_id
_entity_poly.type
_entity_poly.pdbx_seq_one_letter_code
_entity_poly.pdbx_strand_id
1 'polypeptide(L)'
;MPLAHYPGGDALLLTYTFGQGEVPGSTQRFLAQHAPQVRGVVSSGSYHWGQNFGRAGRRIAENWGIPLVAIINKAGSQADLERVQQWIVGQS
;
A
#
# COMPACT_ATOMS: atom_id res chain seq x y z
N MET A 1 8.66 -10.33 -4.54
CA MET A 1 8.07 -11.69 -4.51
C MET A 1 6.99 -11.78 -5.57
N PRO A 2 7.03 -12.75 -6.51
CA PRO A 2 5.93 -12.99 -7.44
C PRO A 2 4.66 -13.40 -6.67
N LEU A 3 3.48 -13.00 -7.15
CA LEU A 3 2.20 -13.28 -6.48
C LEU A 3 1.96 -14.78 -6.22
N ALA A 4 2.48 -15.65 -7.09
CA ALA A 4 2.41 -17.10 -6.96
C ALA A 4 3.11 -17.67 -5.70
N HIS A 5 3.92 -16.87 -5.00
CA HIS A 5 4.66 -17.29 -3.82
C HIS A 5 4.13 -16.67 -2.52
N TYR A 6 2.98 -16.01 -2.54
CA TYR A 6 2.36 -15.52 -1.32
C TYR A 6 1.85 -16.70 -0.50
N PRO A 7 2.39 -16.95 0.71
CA PRO A 7 2.06 -18.14 1.50
C PRO A 7 0.66 -18.05 2.15
N GLY A 8 -0.07 -16.95 1.96
CA GLY A 8 -1.28 -16.62 2.70
C GLY A 8 -0.98 -15.96 4.05
N GLY A 9 -2.01 -15.81 4.89
CA GLY A 9 -1.92 -15.14 6.18
C GLY A 9 -1.97 -13.61 6.10
N ASP A 10 -2.00 -12.93 7.24
CA ASP A 10 -2.14 -11.48 7.26
C ASP A 10 -0.98 -10.76 6.54
N ALA A 11 -1.31 -9.71 5.78
CA ALA A 11 -0.36 -8.97 4.97
C ALA A 11 -0.46 -7.45 5.14
N LEU A 12 0.69 -6.79 5.10
CA LEU A 12 0.80 -5.35 4.83
C LEU A 12 1.17 -5.15 3.34
N LEU A 13 0.29 -4.50 2.59
CA LEU A 13 0.52 -4.28 1.17
C LEU A 13 1.40 -3.03 0.94
N LEU A 14 2.55 -3.19 0.30
CA LEU A 14 3.31 -2.08 -0.26
C LEU A 14 3.02 -1.99 -1.76
N THR A 15 2.52 -0.84 -2.22
CA THR A 15 2.26 -0.58 -3.65
C THR A 15 2.84 0.77 -4.07
N TYR A 16 2.78 1.06 -5.37
CA TYR A 16 3.16 2.34 -5.95
C TYR A 16 1.97 2.97 -6.67
N THR A 17 2.11 4.25 -7.02
CA THR A 17 1.11 4.96 -7.82
C THR A 17 1.52 4.94 -9.29
N PHE A 18 0.62 4.58 -10.20
CA PHE A 18 0.85 4.60 -11.66
C PHE A 18 0.01 5.68 -12.35
N GLY A 19 0.49 6.21 -13.47
CA GLY A 19 -0.25 7.18 -14.29
C GLY A 19 -0.81 8.36 -13.49
N GLN A 20 -2.10 8.66 -13.68
CA GLN A 20 -2.78 9.78 -13.02
C GLN A 20 -3.28 9.47 -11.59
N GLY A 21 -2.64 8.54 -10.89
CA GLY A 21 -3.06 8.12 -9.55
C GLY A 21 -3.75 6.77 -9.49
N GLU A 22 -3.50 5.91 -10.47
CA GLU A 22 -4.10 4.59 -10.62
C GLU A 22 -3.42 3.56 -9.74
N VAL A 23 -4.20 2.58 -9.30
CA VAL A 23 -3.70 1.38 -8.64
C VAL A 23 -3.09 0.47 -9.71
N PRO A 24 -1.83 0.01 -9.58
CA PRO A 24 -1.22 -0.88 -10.57
C PRO A 24 -2.07 -2.12 -10.80
N GLY A 25 -2.17 -2.58 -12.06
CA GLY A 25 -3.00 -3.74 -12.40
C GLY A 25 -2.60 -5.02 -11.67
N SER A 26 -1.30 -5.19 -11.34
CA SER A 26 -0.83 -6.29 -10.50
C SER A 26 -1.37 -6.21 -9.06
N THR A 27 -1.42 -5.01 -8.48
CA THR A 27 -2.00 -4.78 -7.16
C THR A 27 -3.51 -5.02 -7.17
N GLN A 28 -4.22 -4.59 -8.22
CA GLN A 28 -5.66 -4.87 -8.35
C GLN A 28 -5.93 -6.38 -8.40
N ARG A 29 -5.17 -7.13 -9.20
CA ARG A 29 -5.30 -8.60 -9.28
C ARG A 29 -5.04 -9.28 -7.94
N PHE A 30 -4.04 -8.83 -7.19
CA PHE A 30 -3.77 -9.35 -5.85
C PHE A 30 -4.93 -9.07 -4.88
N LEU A 31 -5.40 -7.81 -4.83
CA LEU A 31 -6.49 -7.42 -3.94
C LEU A 31 -7.81 -8.13 -4.28
N ALA A 32 -8.08 -8.42 -5.55
CA ALA A 32 -9.27 -9.18 -5.95
C ALA A 32 -9.32 -10.60 -5.33
N GLN A 33 -8.17 -11.18 -5.01
CA GLN A 33 -8.07 -12.54 -4.45
C GLN A 33 -7.79 -12.55 -2.95
N HIS A 34 -7.06 -11.54 -2.46
CA HIS A 34 -6.45 -11.56 -1.13
C HIS A 34 -6.79 -10.34 -0.26
N ALA A 35 -7.71 -9.46 -0.67
CA ALA A 35 -8.10 -8.30 0.14
C ALA A 35 -8.48 -8.65 1.59
N PRO A 36 -9.21 -9.75 1.90
CA PRO A 36 -9.55 -10.09 3.28
C PRO A 36 -8.34 -10.30 4.21
N GLN A 37 -7.18 -10.68 3.66
CA GLN A 37 -5.95 -10.88 4.42
C GLN A 37 -5.09 -9.62 4.50
N VAL A 38 -5.39 -8.58 3.72
CA VAL A 38 -4.62 -7.33 3.75
C VAL A 38 -5.10 -6.46 4.91
N ARG A 39 -4.22 -6.29 5.90
CA ARG A 39 -4.49 -5.54 7.14
C ARG A 39 -4.24 -4.04 7.00
N GLY A 40 -3.48 -3.65 5.98
CA GLY A 40 -3.18 -2.26 5.70
C GLY A 40 -2.44 -2.09 4.37
N VAL A 41 -2.36 -0.84 3.91
CA VAL A 41 -1.62 -0.47 2.70
C VAL A 41 -0.66 0.70 2.95
N VAL A 42 0.57 0.57 2.45
CA VAL A 42 1.55 1.64 2.29
C VAL A 42 1.65 1.96 0.80
N SER A 43 1.53 3.24 0.44
CA SER A 43 1.62 3.69 -0.95
C SER A 43 2.86 4.51 -1.18
N SER A 44 3.76 4.03 -2.03
CA SER A 44 4.87 4.81 -2.57
C SER A 44 4.40 5.69 -3.73
N GLY A 45 4.88 6.93 -3.74
CA GLY A 45 4.65 7.88 -4.82
C GLY A 45 5.82 8.84 -4.98
N SER A 46 5.61 9.94 -5.69
CA SER A 46 6.58 11.03 -5.71
C SER A 46 5.89 12.38 -5.52
N TYR A 47 6.49 13.27 -4.74
CA TYR A 47 5.97 14.63 -4.51
C TYR A 47 5.74 15.42 -5.80
N HIS A 48 6.46 15.09 -6.88
CA HIS A 48 6.26 15.71 -8.20
C HIS A 48 4.83 15.53 -8.76
N TRP A 49 4.07 14.56 -8.23
CA TRP A 49 2.69 14.30 -8.64
C TRP A 49 1.65 15.15 -7.92
N GLY A 50 2.05 16.03 -7.00
CA GLY A 50 1.16 16.97 -6.31
C GLY A 50 -0.04 16.26 -5.68
N GLN A 51 -1.25 16.62 -6.13
CA GLN A 51 -2.51 16.02 -5.64
C GLN A 51 -2.62 14.50 -5.90
N ASN A 52 -1.87 13.96 -6.86
CA ASN A 52 -1.83 12.54 -7.15
C ASN A 52 -0.81 11.77 -6.31
N PHE A 53 -0.07 12.44 -5.42
CA PHE A 53 0.89 11.78 -4.53
C PHE A 53 0.22 10.72 -3.65
N GLY A 54 0.60 9.44 -3.86
CA GLY A 54 0.06 8.31 -3.11
C GLY A 54 -1.41 8.00 -3.35
N ARG A 55 -1.98 8.50 -4.46
CA ARG A 55 -3.42 8.38 -4.75
C ARG A 55 -3.89 6.93 -4.86
N ALA A 56 -3.01 6.02 -5.27
CA ALA A 56 -3.31 4.59 -5.29
C ALA A 56 -3.67 4.05 -3.90
N GLY A 57 -2.94 4.45 -2.84
CA GLY A 57 -3.22 4.04 -1.47
C GLY A 57 -4.59 4.49 -0.98
N ARG A 58 -4.99 5.73 -1.28
CA ARG A 58 -6.31 6.27 -0.92
C ARG A 58 -7.43 5.51 -1.63
N ARG A 59 -7.29 5.27 -2.94
CA ARG A 59 -8.23 4.44 -3.70
C ARG A 59 -8.34 3.03 -3.14
N ILE A 60 -7.23 2.43 -2.71
CA ILE A 60 -7.26 1.11 -2.10
C ILE A 60 -8.06 1.13 -0.79
N ALA A 61 -7.83 2.14 0.06
CA ALA A 61 -8.56 2.29 1.30
C ALA A 61 -10.06 2.50 1.09
N GLU A 62 -10.43 3.34 0.14
CA GLU A 62 -11.83 3.62 -0.21
C GLU A 62 -12.54 2.39 -0.79
N ASN A 63 -11.91 1.70 -1.74
CA ASN A 63 -12.58 0.64 -2.51
C ASN A 63 -12.59 -0.72 -1.81
N TRP A 64 -11.59 -1.02 -0.96
CA TRP A 64 -11.48 -2.32 -0.27
C TRP A 64 -11.63 -2.22 1.25
N GLY A 65 -11.82 -1.02 1.82
CA GLY A 65 -11.92 -0.83 3.27
C GLY A 65 -10.62 -1.13 4.03
N ILE A 66 -9.49 -1.15 3.33
CA ILE A 66 -8.17 -1.48 3.90
C ILE A 66 -7.55 -0.21 4.50
N PRO A 67 -7.07 -0.21 5.76
CA PRO A 67 -6.44 0.95 6.37
C PRO A 67 -5.25 1.49 5.56
N LEU A 68 -5.26 2.79 5.23
CA LEU A 68 -4.10 3.47 4.67
C LEU A 68 -3.10 3.78 5.79
N VAL A 69 -2.01 3.04 5.83
CA VAL A 69 -0.98 3.13 6.88
C VAL A 69 -0.08 4.32 6.66
N ALA A 70 0.44 4.47 5.44
CA ALA A 70 1.33 5.57 5.10
C ALA A 70 1.32 5.85 3.58
N ILE A 71 1.62 7.10 3.23
CA ILE A 71 2.05 7.48 1.89
C ILE A 71 3.51 7.94 1.99
N ILE A 72 4.39 7.33 1.20
CA ILE A 72 5.85 7.59 1.26
C ILE A 72 6.37 8.11 -0.08
N ASN A 73 7.43 8.92 -0.05
CA ASN A 73 8.08 9.44 -1.26
C ASN A 73 9.22 8.52 -1.71
N LYS A 74 9.11 7.99 -2.92
CA LYS A 74 10.05 7.05 -3.55
C LYS A 74 10.35 5.86 -2.61
N ALA A 75 11.61 5.68 -2.21
CA ALA A 75 12.03 4.61 -1.31
C ALA A 75 11.59 4.84 0.16
N GLY A 76 11.06 6.01 0.49
CA GLY A 76 10.75 6.40 1.86
C GLY A 76 11.98 6.93 2.60
N SER A 77 11.72 7.54 3.74
CA SER A 77 12.71 8.04 4.70
C SER A 77 12.78 7.12 5.93
N GLN A 78 13.78 7.35 6.79
CA GLN A 78 13.87 6.67 8.08
C GLN A 78 12.61 6.90 8.95
N ALA A 79 12.06 8.12 8.93
CA ALA A 79 10.82 8.43 9.65
C ALA A 79 9.60 7.69 9.09
N ASP A 80 9.59 7.40 7.78
CA ASP A 80 8.53 6.60 7.16
C ASP A 80 8.61 5.13 7.60
N LEU A 81 9.83 4.59 7.67
CA LEU A 81 10.07 3.24 8.17
C LEU A 81 9.58 3.10 9.62
N GLU A 82 9.96 4.05 10.48
CA GLU A 82 9.56 4.06 11.89
C GLU A 82 8.04 4.13 12.06
N ARG A 83 7.36 4.98 11.28
CA ARG A 83 5.89 5.08 11.28
C ARG A 83 5.24 3.74 10.91
N VAL A 84 5.74 3.07 9.87
CA VAL A 84 5.21 1.78 9.43
C VAL A 84 5.47 0.69 10.49
N GLN A 85 6.67 0.66 11.08
CA GLN A 85 7.00 -0.29 12.15
C GLN A 85 6.12 -0.11 13.39
N GLN A 86 5.90 1.14 13.82
CA GLN A 86 5.01 1.44 14.94
C GLN A 86 3.57 0.97 14.68
N TRP A 87 3.08 1.18 13.45
CA TRP A 87 1.77 0.65 13.06
C TRP A 87 1.73 -0.87 13.13
N ILE A 88 2.74 -1.57 12.61
CA ILE A 88 2.80 -3.05 12.64
C ILE A 88 2.78 -3.56 14.08
N VAL A 89 3.60 -3.01 14.97
CA VAL A 89 3.66 -3.42 16.37
C VAL A 89 2.33 -3.16 17.10
N GLY A 90 1.65 -2.05 16.78
CA GLY A 90 0.35 -1.71 17.35
C GLY A 90 -0.83 -2.58 16.89
N GLN A 91 -0.64 -3.50 15.93
CA GLN A 91 -1.65 -4.48 15.51
C GLN A 91 -1.56 -5.81 16.28
N SER A 92 -0.65 -5.92 17.26
CA SER A 92 -0.42 -7.12 18.07
C SER A 92 -1.44 -7.29 19.19
#